data_AF-A0A164D204-F1
#
_entry.id   AF-A0A164D204-F1
#
_cell.length_a   1.000
_cell.length_b   1.000
_cell.length_c   1.000
_cell.angle_alpha   90.00
_cell.angle_beta   90.00
_cell.angle_gamma   90.00
#
_symmetry.space_group_name_H-M   'P 1'
#
loop_
_entity.id
_entity.type
_entity.pdbx_description
1 polymer ?
#
loop_
_entity_poly.entity_id
_entity_poly.type
_entity_poly.pdbx_seq_one_letter_code
_entity_poly.pdbx_strand_id
1 'polypeptide(L)'
;MRLTDFSRLRTAPVLHAMEKALIVTELQQQMMLYRWFTAGIMALTAEQAVRSLRQLEQHQAWPAHELISGPELDGPVYLKANQQTLTARLRIEHGLGEGILISGHGNDNTEPSTTWGPLPLDFFASTP
;
A
#
# COMPACT_ATOMS: atom_id res chain seq x y z
N MET A 1 9.37 12.31 -11.82
CA MET A 1 9.40 10.87 -11.50
C MET A 1 8.14 10.20 -12.06
N ARG A 2 8.21 8.92 -12.43
CA ARG A 2 7.11 8.11 -12.97
C ARG A 2 6.77 6.96 -12.03
N LEU A 3 5.58 6.38 -12.13
CA LEU A 3 5.16 5.25 -11.28
C LEU A 3 6.11 4.06 -11.37
N THR A 4 6.67 3.80 -12.55
CA THR A 4 7.61 2.70 -12.81
C THR A 4 8.93 2.84 -12.07
N ASP A 5 9.35 4.07 -11.75
CA ASP A 5 10.64 4.34 -11.10
C ASP A 5 10.69 3.78 -9.67
N PHE A 6 9.52 3.64 -9.03
CA PHE A 6 9.39 3.17 -7.66
C PHE A 6 9.76 1.69 -7.49
N SER A 7 9.56 0.85 -8.51
CA SER A 7 9.81 -0.60 -8.47
C SER A 7 11.23 -1.00 -8.09
N ARG A 8 12.19 -0.08 -8.18
CA ARG A 8 13.61 -0.29 -7.85
C ARG A 8 13.99 0.21 -6.46
N LEU A 9 13.06 0.87 -5.77
CA LEU A 9 13.30 1.49 -4.48
C LEU A 9 12.98 0.52 -3.36
N ARG A 10 13.80 0.58 -2.30
CA ARG A 10 13.55 -0.12 -1.05
C ARG A 10 12.68 0.69 -0.09
N THR A 11 12.87 2.01 -0.09
CA THR A 11 12.11 2.96 0.73
C THR A 11 11.49 4.00 -0.18
N ALA A 12 10.26 4.38 0.14
CA ALA A 12 9.53 5.42 -0.58
C ALA A 12 10.31 6.74 -0.57
N PRO A 13 10.41 7.43 -1.71
CA PRO A 13 10.99 8.75 -1.77
C PRO A 13 10.02 9.78 -1.18
N VAL A 14 10.54 10.94 -0.78
CA VAL A 14 9.69 12.10 -0.47
C VAL A 14 9.15 12.67 -1.77
N LEU A 15 7.84 12.92 -1.84
CA LEU A 15 7.17 13.51 -3.00
C LEU A 15 6.62 14.89 -2.67
N HIS A 16 6.76 15.83 -3.59
CA HIS A 16 6.01 17.07 -3.53
C HIS A 16 4.55 16.85 -4.00
N ALA A 17 3.65 17.76 -3.62
CA ALA A 17 2.22 17.64 -3.91
C ALA A 17 1.90 17.44 -5.40
N MET A 18 2.62 18.16 -6.29
CA MET A 18 2.46 18.01 -7.73
C MET A 18 2.90 16.63 -8.24
N GLU A 19 4.02 16.11 -7.72
CA GLU A 19 4.51 14.77 -8.09
C GLU A 19 3.54 13.71 -7.61
N LYS A 20 3.07 13.83 -6.36
CA LYS A 20 2.06 12.95 -5.77
C LYS A 20 0.80 12.89 -6.64
N ALA A 21 0.27 14.03 -7.08
CA ALA A 21 -0.91 14.08 -7.94
C ALA A 21 -0.70 13.37 -9.30
N LEU A 22 0.49 13.54 -9.90
CA LEU A 22 0.85 12.83 -11.14
C LEU A 22 0.93 11.31 -10.93
N ILE A 23 1.60 10.86 -9.86
CA ILE A 23 1.73 9.43 -9.54
C ILE A 23 0.37 8.82 -9.19
N VAL A 24 -0.51 9.54 -8.48
CA VAL A 24 -1.89 9.09 -8.20
C VAL A 24 -2.63 8.84 -9.51
N THR A 25 -2.53 9.77 -10.47
CA THR A 25 -3.18 9.62 -11.77
C THR A 25 -2.67 8.41 -12.53
N GLU A 26 -1.34 8.21 -12.59
CA GLU A 26 -0.73 7.04 -13.25
C GLU A 26 -1.14 5.72 -12.56
N LEU A 27 -1.14 5.69 -11.22
CA LEU A 27 -1.52 4.52 -10.45
C LEU A 27 -2.98 4.14 -10.70
N GLN A 28 -3.90 5.11 -10.69
CA GLN A 28 -5.32 4.87 -10.95
C GLN A 28 -5.55 4.26 -12.34
N GLN A 29 -4.84 4.78 -13.36
CA GLN A 29 -4.90 4.22 -14.71
C GLN A 29 -4.44 2.76 -14.77
N GLN A 30 -3.37 2.42 -14.06
CA GLN A 30 -2.88 1.05 -13.99
C GLN A 30 -3.83 0.13 -13.20
N MET A 31 -4.38 0.62 -12.08
CA MET A 31 -5.30 -0.16 -11.25
C MET A 31 -6.58 -0.55 -12.02
N MET A 32 -7.09 0.26 -12.94
CA MET A 32 -8.25 -0.11 -13.76
C MET A 32 -8.08 -1.41 -14.57
N LEU A 33 -6.84 -1.86 -14.78
CA LEU A 33 -6.52 -3.08 -15.53
C LEU A 33 -6.66 -4.36 -14.69
N TYR A 34 -6.80 -4.24 -13.36
CA TYR A 34 -6.81 -5.36 -12.42
C TYR A 34 -8.14 -5.47 -11.71
N ARG A 35 -8.43 -6.67 -11.18
CA ARG A 35 -9.74 -7.00 -10.60
C ARG A 35 -9.78 -6.75 -9.11
N TRP A 36 -8.69 -7.06 -8.42
CA TRP A 36 -8.57 -6.89 -6.99
C TRP A 36 -7.11 -6.64 -6.62
N PHE A 37 -6.88 -6.21 -5.38
CA PHE A 37 -5.58 -5.75 -4.92
C PHE A 37 -5.15 -6.35 -3.59
N THR A 38 -3.85 -6.44 -3.40
CA THR A 38 -3.23 -6.53 -2.07
C THR A 38 -2.43 -5.27 -1.79
N ALA A 39 -2.41 -4.82 -0.55
CA ALA A 39 -1.51 -3.76 -0.09
C ALA A 39 -0.51 -4.33 0.91
N GLY A 40 0.77 -4.03 0.71
CA GLY A 40 1.85 -4.29 1.67
C GLY A 40 2.36 -2.97 2.22
N ILE A 41 2.27 -2.73 3.52
CA ILE A 41 2.67 -1.47 4.15
C ILE A 41 3.83 -1.73 5.10
N MET A 42 4.95 -1.10 4.83
CA MET A 42 6.19 -1.18 5.61
C MET A 42 6.31 0.12 6.41
N ALA A 43 6.28 0.04 7.73
CA ALA A 43 6.29 1.23 8.60
C ALA A 43 7.04 0.97 9.90
N LEU A 44 7.43 2.03 10.60
CA LEU A 44 8.14 1.93 11.89
C LEU A 44 7.23 1.52 13.04
N THR A 45 5.91 1.73 12.92
CA THR A 45 4.92 1.33 13.93
C THR A 45 3.66 0.74 13.32
N ALA A 46 2.97 -0.10 14.10
CA ALA A 46 1.65 -0.62 13.76
C ALA A 46 0.63 0.49 13.46
N GLU A 47 0.65 1.57 14.25
CA GLU A 47 -0.24 2.71 14.07
C GLU A 47 -0.05 3.38 12.71
N GLN A 48 1.20 3.62 12.30
CA GLN A 48 1.50 4.20 11.00
C GLN A 48 0.98 3.30 9.86
N ALA A 49 1.25 1.99 9.92
CA ALA A 49 0.78 1.07 8.90
C ALA A 49 -0.75 1.04 8.79
N VAL A 50 -1.45 1.00 9.93
CA VAL A 50 -2.92 1.02 9.97
C VAL A 50 -3.47 2.34 9.44
N ARG A 51 -2.88 3.48 9.81
CA ARG A 51 -3.28 4.80 9.31
C ARG A 51 -3.16 4.88 7.78
N SER A 52 -2.04 4.43 7.22
CA SER A 52 -1.84 4.37 5.77
C SER A 52 -2.86 3.46 5.07
N LEU A 53 -3.21 2.32 5.69
CA LEU A 53 -4.26 1.44 5.16
C LEU A 53 -5.62 2.16 5.13
N ARG A 54 -6.03 2.84 6.21
CA ARG A 54 -7.32 3.54 6.26
C ARG A 54 -7.41 4.65 5.21
N GLN A 55 -6.31 5.35 4.97
CA GLN A 55 -6.22 6.36 3.91
C GLN A 55 -6.37 5.75 2.52
N LEU A 56 -5.69 4.62 2.26
CA LEU A 56 -5.82 3.88 1.00
C LEU A 56 -7.27 3.40 0.79
N GLU A 57 -7.87 2.81 1.81
CA GLU A 57 -9.26 2.32 1.76
C GLU A 57 -10.23 3.45 1.42
N GLN A 58 -10.11 4.59 2.10
CA GLN A 58 -10.93 5.76 1.84
C GLN A 58 -10.72 6.29 0.42
N HIS A 59 -9.47 6.44 -0.01
CA HIS A 59 -9.14 6.97 -1.33
C HIS A 59 -9.63 6.08 -2.47
N GLN A 60 -9.61 4.76 -2.29
CA GLN A 60 -10.06 3.78 -3.29
C GLN A 60 -11.52 3.37 -3.13
N ALA A 61 -12.22 3.94 -2.14
CA ALA A 61 -13.56 3.52 -1.73
C ALA A 61 -13.68 2.00 -1.46
N TRP A 62 -12.64 1.41 -0.85
CA TRP A 62 -12.68 0.01 -0.43
C TRP A 62 -13.42 -0.13 0.91
N PRO A 63 -14.14 -1.24 1.13
CA PRO A 63 -14.58 -1.60 2.48
C PRO A 63 -13.39 -1.68 3.43
N ALA A 64 -13.58 -1.27 4.68
CA ALA A 64 -12.54 -1.34 5.69
C ALA A 64 -12.13 -2.80 5.91
N HIS A 65 -10.82 -3.08 5.84
CA HIS A 65 -10.29 -4.39 6.15
C HIS A 65 -10.37 -4.63 7.66
N GLU A 66 -10.79 -5.83 8.01
CA GLU A 66 -10.70 -6.36 9.37
C GLU A 66 -9.22 -6.57 9.72
N LEU A 67 -8.79 -5.96 10.82
CA LEU A 67 -7.44 -6.17 11.34
C LEU A 67 -7.41 -7.45 12.14
N ILE A 68 -6.82 -8.49 11.55
CA ILE A 68 -6.49 -9.73 12.24
C ILE A 68 -5.18 -9.48 12.99
N SER A 69 -5.28 -9.15 14.27
CA SER A 69 -4.13 -8.87 15.13
C SER A 69 -3.48 -10.15 15.66
N GLY A 70 -2.14 -10.14 15.68
CA GLY A 70 -1.33 -10.92 16.62
C GLY A 70 -1.05 -10.10 17.90
N PRO A 71 -0.22 -10.58 18.84
CA PRO A 71 0.08 -9.90 20.12
C PRO A 71 0.58 -8.45 19.91
N GLU A 72 0.53 -7.62 20.97
CA GLU A 72 1.03 -6.23 20.96
C GLU A 72 2.38 -6.13 20.24
N LEU A 73 2.39 -5.40 19.13
CA LEU A 73 3.55 -5.25 18.25
C LEU A 73 4.29 -3.96 18.61
N ASP A 74 5.46 -4.09 19.22
CA ASP A 74 6.39 -2.98 19.44
C ASP A 74 7.58 -3.09 18.46
N GLY A 75 7.74 -2.07 17.62
CA GLY A 75 8.77 -1.99 16.59
C GLY A 75 8.26 -1.96 15.13
N PRO A 76 9.18 -1.99 14.15
CA PRO A 76 8.87 -1.94 12.72
C PRO A 76 7.97 -3.09 12.28
N VAL A 77 7.00 -2.79 11.43
CA VAL A 77 5.97 -3.74 11.00
C VAL A 77 5.90 -3.87 9.49
N TYR A 78 5.40 -5.05 9.08
CA TYR A 78 4.79 -5.25 7.79
C TYR A 78 3.31 -5.56 7.97
N LEU A 79 2.46 -4.74 7.35
CA LEU A 79 1.03 -4.99 7.23
C LEU A 79 0.73 -5.53 5.83
N LYS A 80 0.03 -6.66 5.75
CA LYS A 80 -0.49 -7.21 4.49
C LYS A 80 -2.01 -7.18 4.50
N ALA A 81 -2.61 -6.35 3.65
CA ALA A 81 -4.05 -6.28 3.41
C ALA A 81 -4.41 -6.99 2.09
N ASN A 82 -5.52 -7.72 2.11
CA ASN A 82 -6.05 -8.43 0.95
C ASN A 82 -7.50 -8.03 0.71
N GLN A 83 -7.74 -7.30 -0.38
CA GLN A 83 -9.04 -6.74 -0.74
C GLN A 83 -10.08 -7.81 -1.03
N GLN A 84 -9.68 -8.97 -1.57
CA GLN A 84 -10.60 -10.06 -1.87
C GLN A 84 -11.17 -10.68 -0.59
N THR A 85 -10.36 -10.77 0.47
CA THR A 85 -10.79 -11.32 1.77
C THR A 85 -11.29 -10.26 2.74
N LEU A 86 -11.02 -8.97 2.46
CA LEU A 86 -11.21 -7.85 3.38
C LEU A 86 -10.52 -8.04 4.73
N THR A 87 -9.36 -8.70 4.74
CA THR A 87 -8.56 -8.90 5.95
C THR A 87 -7.18 -8.28 5.83
N ALA A 88 -6.65 -7.80 6.94
CA ALA A 88 -5.30 -7.28 7.07
C ALA A 88 -4.59 -7.92 8.26
N ARG A 89 -3.32 -8.32 8.07
CA ARG A 89 -2.49 -8.93 9.12
C ARG A 89 -1.23 -8.12 9.31
N LEU A 90 -0.85 -7.89 10.56
CA LEU A 90 0.39 -7.23 10.93
C LEU A 90 1.39 -8.23 11.52
N ARG A 91 2.67 -7.99 11.29
CA ARG A 91 3.78 -8.69 11.95
C ARG A 91 4.96 -7.74 12.16
N ILE A 92 5.77 -7.98 13.19
CA ILE A 92 7.08 -7.33 13.31
C ILE A 92 7.96 -7.79 12.15
N GLU A 93 8.58 -6.85 11.45
CA GLU A 93 9.54 -7.14 10.40
C GLU A 93 10.56 -6.01 10.24
N HIS A 94 11.82 -6.35 10.46
CA HIS A 94 12.92 -5.37 10.41
C HIS A 94 13.53 -5.30 9.02
N GLY A 95 14.03 -4.12 8.66
CA GLY A 95 14.87 -3.95 7.48
C GLY A 95 14.12 -4.05 6.15
N LEU A 96 12.82 -3.71 6.10
CA LEU A 96 12.05 -3.66 4.85
C LEU A 96 12.16 -2.34 4.09
N GLY A 97 12.58 -1.25 4.77
CA GLY A 97 12.33 0.10 4.28
C GLY A 97 10.96 0.62 4.75
N GLU A 98 10.49 1.71 4.17
CA GLU A 98 9.18 2.31 4.50
C GLU A 98 8.38 2.62 3.23
N GLY A 99 7.07 2.43 3.28
CA GLY A 99 6.15 2.78 2.21
C GLY A 99 5.07 1.74 1.92
N ILE A 100 4.27 2.03 0.91
CA ILE A 100 3.10 1.25 0.48
C ILE A 100 3.42 0.57 -0.85
N LEU A 101 3.31 -0.75 -0.87
CA LEU A 101 3.27 -1.57 -2.08
C LEU A 101 1.81 -1.89 -2.39
N ILE A 102 1.40 -1.74 -3.64
CA ILE A 102 0.08 -2.18 -4.12
C ILE A 102 0.32 -3.18 -5.24
N SER A 103 -0.27 -4.36 -5.11
CA SER A 103 -0.22 -5.38 -6.16
C SER A 103 -1.61 -5.58 -6.76
N GLY A 104 -1.73 -5.43 -8.07
CA GLY A 104 -2.93 -5.75 -8.82
C GLY A 104 -2.94 -7.22 -9.25
N HIS A 105 -4.10 -7.85 -9.15
CA HIS A 105 -4.31 -9.27 -9.44
C HIS A 105 -5.46 -9.48 -10.42
N GLY A 106 -5.31 -10.56 -11.19
CA GLY A 106 -6.28 -11.04 -12.17
C GLY A 106 -7.39 -11.92 -11.61
N ASN A 107 -8.17 -12.55 -12.50
CA ASN A 107 -9.25 -13.47 -12.13
C ASN A 107 -8.74 -14.83 -11.62
N ASP A 108 -7.60 -15.27 -12.14
CA ASP A 108 -6.94 -16.50 -11.71
C ASP A 108 -5.48 -16.25 -11.34
N ASN A 109 -4.88 -17.23 -10.66
CA ASN A 109 -3.48 -17.15 -10.23
C ASN A 109 -2.47 -17.33 -11.39
N THR A 110 -2.93 -17.46 -12.63
CA THR A 110 -2.09 -17.58 -13.83
C THR A 110 -1.91 -16.24 -14.53
N GLU A 111 -2.83 -15.29 -14.30
CA GLU A 111 -2.69 -13.92 -14.75
C GLU A 111 -1.55 -13.21 -13.98
N PRO A 112 -0.63 -12.51 -14.68
CA PRO A 112 0.52 -11.88 -14.04
C PRO A 112 0.08 -10.75 -13.11
N SER A 113 0.54 -10.80 -11.85
CA SER A 113 0.37 -9.70 -10.91
C SER A 113 1.43 -8.62 -11.15
N THR A 114 1.04 -7.34 -11.07
CA THR A 114 1.99 -6.21 -11.07
C THR A 114 2.00 -5.56 -9.71
N THR A 115 3.19 -5.20 -9.20
CA THR A 115 3.36 -4.46 -7.94
C THR A 115 3.91 -3.06 -8.21
N TRP A 116 3.27 -2.05 -7.64
CA TRP A 116 3.70 -0.65 -7.65
C TRP A 116 4.15 -0.20 -6.27
N GLY A 117 5.14 0.68 -6.22
CA GLY A 117 5.70 1.23 -4.98
C GLY A 117 7.16 0.80 -4.73
N PRO A 118 7.73 1.15 -3.56
CA PRO A 118 7.04 1.71 -2.38
C PRO A 118 6.62 3.17 -2.53
N LEU A 119 5.32 3.46 -2.38
CA LEU A 119 4.76 4.80 -2.32
C LEU A 119 4.88 5.37 -0.88
N PRO A 120 4.92 6.69 -0.68
CA PRO A 120 4.93 7.28 0.66
C PRO A 120 3.80 6.77 1.58
N LEU A 121 4.04 6.69 2.89
CA LEU A 121 3.02 6.23 3.85
C LEU A 121 1.80 7.16 3.93
N ASP A 122 1.97 8.44 3.64
CA ASP A 122 0.92 9.45 3.57
C ASP A 122 0.36 9.63 2.14
N PHE A 123 0.69 8.74 1.20
CA PHE A 123 0.38 8.90 -0.22
C PHE A 123 -1.12 9.04 -0.52
N PHE A 124 -1.99 8.54 0.35
CA PHE A 124 -3.45 8.66 0.22
C PHE A 124 -4.09 9.56 1.28
N ALA A 125 -3.29 10.26 2.09
CA ALA A 125 -3.81 11.23 3.03
C ALA A 125 -4.65 12.27 2.30
N SER A 126 -5.89 12.47 2.75
CA SER A 126 -6.70 13.60 2.32
C SER A 126 -5.95 14.90 2.66
N THR A 127 -5.84 15.80 1.69
CA THR A 127 -5.39 17.17 1.98
C THR A 127 -6.39 17.77 2.98
N PRO A 128 -5.93 18.40 4.08
CA PRO A 128 -6.82 19.12 4.98
C PRO A 128 -7.58 20.25 4.27
#